data_AF-A0A0P0G5E4-F1
#
_entry.id   AF-A0A0P0G5E4-F1
#
_cell.length_a   1.000
_cell.length_b   1.000
_cell.length_c   1.000
_cell.angle_alpha   90.00
_cell.angle_beta   90.00
_cell.angle_gamma   90.00
#
_symmetry.space_group_name_H-M   'P 1'
#
loop_
_entity.id
_entity.type
_entity.pdbx_description
1 polymer ?
#
loop_
_entity_poly.entity_id
_entity_poly.type
_entity_poly.pdbx_seq_one_letter_code
_entity_poly.pdbx_strand_id
1 'polypeptide(L)'
;MKRNEEDEIQVLGTTTPKSRWKWIIIIISVLVVLLLLCLFLFRKTVNEQDSDIVKLKEDINRVVEDSTLHTEESAVRISKDSINDVPLTIYSLINLKAELMFDLPSKNDSTIFLAVQAADIRRDNKEILGDYVFKGKQLSTGKRKIGYCAIIDGNVSLGVSLNDEVKDYCIANNGYFFRQYALVIDGEVQENQLKGKAVRRALAKQGDDLYIIQSRNRESLYDFSEALADLGISDAIYLVGGDAYIVYRNNEDEQLYEDGDNNKLDYPTINYIAFKKKNNH
;
A
#
# COMPACT_ATOMS: atom_id res chain seq x y z
N MET A 1 76.43 -29.97 33.03
CA MET A 1 76.24 -31.44 33.04
C MET A 1 75.01 -31.74 32.20
N LYS A 2 75.21 -31.94 30.90
CA LYS A 2 74.14 -32.21 29.92
C LYS A 2 73.70 -33.66 30.09
N ARG A 3 72.40 -33.89 30.25
CA ARG A 3 71.78 -35.21 30.42
C ARG A 3 71.23 -35.61 29.05
N ASN A 4 71.65 -36.78 28.56
CA ASN A 4 71.37 -37.30 27.22
C ASN A 4 69.88 -37.65 27.06
N GLU A 5 69.33 -37.31 25.88
CA GLU A 5 67.94 -37.52 25.46
C GLU A 5 67.73 -38.93 24.84
N GLU A 6 68.08 -40.01 25.55
CA GLU A 6 68.03 -41.38 24.98
C GLU A 6 67.03 -42.34 25.66
N ASP A 7 66.09 -41.85 26.47
CA ASP A 7 65.13 -42.69 27.21
C ASP A 7 63.65 -42.53 26.77
N GLU A 8 63.37 -42.33 25.48
CA GLU A 8 61.99 -42.45 24.96
C GLU A 8 61.88 -43.57 23.92
N ILE A 9 61.43 -44.74 24.38
CA ILE A 9 61.00 -45.84 23.51
C ILE A 9 59.66 -45.42 22.88
N GLN A 10 59.67 -45.05 21.59
CA GLN A 10 58.43 -44.85 20.83
C GLN A 10 57.71 -46.17 20.62
N VAL A 11 56.62 -46.37 21.36
CA VAL A 11 55.61 -47.39 21.05
C VAL A 11 54.85 -46.92 19.81
N LEU A 12 55.14 -47.52 18.66
CA LEU A 12 54.38 -47.35 17.42
C LEU A 12 52.98 -47.96 17.58
N GLY A 13 52.07 -47.17 18.16
CA GLY A 13 50.64 -47.44 18.25
C GLY A 13 49.90 -46.90 17.02
N THR A 14 49.17 -47.80 16.36
CA THR A 14 48.36 -47.63 15.15
C THR A 14 47.58 -46.31 15.04
N THR A 15 47.81 -45.54 13.97
CA THR A 15 46.94 -44.43 13.58
C THR A 15 45.63 -44.97 13.00
N THR A 16 44.57 -45.03 13.81
CA THR A 16 43.21 -45.16 13.26
C THR A 16 42.88 -43.87 12.48
N PRO A 17 42.47 -43.93 11.20
CA PRO A 17 42.07 -42.74 10.47
C PRO A 17 40.85 -42.14 11.18
N LYS A 18 40.97 -40.92 11.73
CA LYS A 18 39.81 -40.17 12.23
C LYS A 18 38.83 -40.00 11.07
N SER A 19 37.72 -40.73 11.14
CA SER A 19 36.71 -40.79 10.09
C SER A 19 36.17 -39.39 9.77
N ARG A 20 36.71 -38.80 8.69
CA ARG A 20 36.29 -37.52 8.11
C ARG A 20 34.85 -37.57 7.57
N TRP A 21 34.26 -38.76 7.43
CA TRP A 21 32.87 -38.96 7.00
C TRP A 21 31.86 -38.31 7.94
N LYS A 22 32.11 -38.29 9.25
CA LYS A 22 31.20 -37.61 10.19
C LYS A 22 31.07 -36.11 9.88
N TRP A 23 32.17 -35.45 9.50
CA TRP A 23 32.17 -34.04 9.11
C TRP A 23 31.52 -33.80 7.74
N ILE A 24 31.72 -34.71 6.79
CA ILE A 24 31.07 -34.64 5.47
C ILE A 24 29.55 -34.78 5.61
N ILE A 25 29.07 -35.70 6.46
CA ILE A 25 27.64 -35.88 6.73
C ILE A 25 27.03 -34.62 7.37
N ILE A 26 27.74 -33.99 8.32
CA ILE A 26 27.28 -32.73 8.95
C ILE A 26 27.20 -31.61 7.92
N ILE A 27 28.19 -31.46 7.04
CA ILE A 27 28.20 -30.41 6.00
C ILE A 27 27.04 -30.63 5.00
N ILE A 28 26.82 -31.87 4.56
CA ILE A 28 25.73 -32.21 3.65
C ILE A 28 24.37 -31.94 4.33
N SER A 29 24.21 -32.33 5.60
CA SER A 29 23.02 -32.04 6.40
C SER A 29 22.72 -30.54 6.45
N VAL A 30 23.73 -29.72 6.73
CA VAL A 30 23.57 -28.25 6.80
C VAL A 30 23.18 -27.68 5.44
N LEU A 31 23.80 -28.14 4.35
CA LEU A 31 23.46 -27.72 2.99
C LEU A 31 22.03 -28.10 2.60
N VAL A 32 21.57 -29.30 2.97
CA VAL A 32 20.19 -29.75 2.71
C VAL A 32 19.20 -28.89 3.48
N VAL A 33 19.47 -28.58 4.76
CA VAL A 33 18.61 -27.70 5.56
C VAL A 33 18.57 -26.28 4.97
N LEU A 34 19.71 -25.73 4.55
CA LEU A 34 19.77 -24.43 3.87
C LEU A 34 18.99 -24.43 2.56
N LEU A 35 19.10 -25.49 1.77
CA LEU A 35 18.37 -25.64 0.51
C LEU A 35 16.87 -25.75 0.75
N LEU A 36 16.43 -26.54 1.74
CA LEU A 36 15.03 -26.65 2.13
C LEU A 36 14.48 -25.32 2.65
N LEU A 37 15.26 -24.58 3.43
CA LEU A 37 14.88 -23.25 3.93
C LEU A 37 14.77 -22.24 2.78
N CYS A 38 15.71 -22.29 1.82
CA CYS A 38 15.67 -21.46 0.62
C CYS A 38 14.44 -21.79 -0.25
N LEU A 39 14.14 -23.08 -0.47
CA LEU A 39 12.94 -23.53 -1.18
C LEU A 39 11.64 -23.12 -0.46
N PHE A 40 11.62 -23.22 0.87
CA PHE A 40 10.47 -22.79 1.68
C PHE A 40 10.23 -21.28 1.57
N LEU A 41 11.28 -20.47 1.69
CA LEU A 41 11.19 -19.02 1.52
C LEU A 41 10.75 -18.66 0.10
N PHE A 42 11.30 -19.32 -0.93
CA PHE A 42 10.94 -19.09 -2.33
C PHE A 42 9.47 -19.43 -2.60
N ARG A 43 8.97 -20.54 -2.06
CA ARG A 43 7.57 -20.95 -2.19
C ARG A 43 6.62 -19.99 -1.47
N LYS A 44 7.00 -19.49 -0.29
CA LYS A 44 6.22 -18.49 0.44
C LYS A 44 6.10 -17.19 -0.36
N THR A 45 7.21 -16.70 -0.92
CA THR A 45 7.18 -15.47 -1.73
C THR A 45 6.32 -15.63 -2.98
N VAL A 46 6.38 -16.76 -3.70
CA VAL A 46 5.54 -16.96 -4.90
C VAL A 46 4.04 -17.01 -4.56
N ASN A 47 3.68 -17.61 -3.42
CA ASN A 47 2.27 -17.66 -3.00
C ASN A 47 1.71 -16.28 -2.61
N GLU A 48 2.48 -15.43 -1.92
CA GLU A 48 2.06 -14.05 -1.60
C GLU A 48 1.88 -13.22 -2.88
N GLN A 49 2.70 -13.46 -3.92
CA GLN A 49 2.63 -12.75 -5.19
C GLN A 49 1.38 -13.09 -6.01
N ASP A 50 1.07 -14.39 -6.16
CA ASP A 50 -0.13 -14.83 -6.87
C ASP A 50 -1.40 -14.35 -6.15
N SER A 51 -1.35 -14.25 -4.83
CA SER A 51 -2.42 -13.69 -3.98
C SER A 51 -2.77 -12.24 -4.34
N ASP A 52 -1.79 -11.35 -4.54
CA ASP A 52 -2.05 -9.93 -4.81
C ASP A 52 -2.75 -9.73 -6.17
N ILE A 53 -2.32 -10.46 -7.20
CA ILE A 53 -2.95 -10.41 -8.53
C ILE A 53 -4.35 -11.04 -8.50
N VAL A 54 -4.53 -12.11 -7.73
CA VAL A 54 -5.85 -12.71 -7.51
C VAL A 54 -6.78 -11.71 -6.82
N LYS A 55 -6.33 -11.03 -5.76
CA LYS A 55 -7.10 -9.98 -5.06
C LYS A 55 -7.47 -8.84 -6.00
N LEU A 56 -6.53 -8.34 -6.80
CA LEU A 56 -6.80 -7.31 -7.80
C LEU A 56 -7.87 -7.74 -8.82
N LYS A 57 -7.78 -8.96 -9.34
CA LYS A 57 -8.75 -9.49 -10.30
C LYS A 57 -10.11 -9.72 -9.65
N GLU A 58 -10.14 -10.18 -8.41
CA GLU A 58 -11.37 -10.36 -7.64
C GLU A 58 -12.06 -9.01 -7.39
N ASP A 59 -11.31 -7.99 -6.97
CA ASP A 59 -11.80 -6.62 -6.80
C ASP A 59 -12.40 -6.08 -8.11
N ILE A 60 -11.75 -6.34 -9.26
CA ILE A 60 -12.26 -5.94 -10.57
C ILE A 60 -13.55 -6.70 -10.92
N ASN A 61 -13.57 -8.02 -10.76
CA ASN A 61 -14.70 -8.85 -11.16
C ASN A 61 -15.94 -8.61 -10.29
N ARG A 62 -15.78 -8.42 -8.98
CA ARG A 62 -16.90 -8.15 -8.07
C ARG A 62 -17.64 -6.86 -8.43
N VAL A 63 -16.91 -5.81 -8.81
CA VAL A 63 -17.56 -4.55 -9.23
C VAL A 63 -18.31 -4.70 -10.56
N VAL A 64 -17.84 -5.56 -11.47
CA VAL A 64 -18.57 -5.85 -12.71
C VAL A 64 -19.91 -6.52 -12.41
N GLU A 65 -19.95 -7.48 -11.48
CA GLU A 65 -21.20 -8.10 -11.05
C GLU A 65 -22.11 -7.10 -10.32
N ASP A 66 -21.56 -6.30 -9.42
CA ASP A 66 -22.32 -5.34 -8.60
C ASP A 66 -22.93 -4.19 -9.42
N SER A 67 -22.21 -3.74 -10.46
CA SER A 67 -22.71 -2.72 -11.40
C SER A 67 -23.93 -3.19 -12.22
N THR A 68 -24.24 -4.49 -12.23
CA THR A 68 -25.46 -5.03 -12.84
C THR A 68 -26.67 -5.08 -11.88
N LEU A 69 -26.45 -4.87 -10.58
CA LEU A 69 -27.45 -5.12 -9.52
C LEU A 69 -27.85 -3.86 -8.74
N HIS A 70 -27.03 -2.80 -8.73
CA HIS A 70 -27.28 -1.63 -7.89
C HIS A 70 -27.76 -0.37 -8.64
N THR A 71 -28.95 0.08 -8.23
CA THR A 71 -29.62 1.32 -8.62
C THR A 71 -29.22 2.51 -7.73
N GLU A 72 -28.20 2.38 -6.88
CA GLU A 72 -27.80 3.44 -5.97
C GLU A 72 -27.18 4.63 -6.73
N GLU A 73 -27.64 5.83 -6.39
CA GLU A 73 -27.14 7.07 -6.98
C GLU A 73 -25.70 7.34 -6.53
N SER A 74 -24.85 7.75 -7.49
CA SER A 74 -23.48 8.15 -7.19
C SER A 74 -23.45 9.31 -6.19
N ALA A 75 -22.76 9.13 -5.07
CA ALA A 75 -22.77 10.11 -3.99
C ALA A 75 -21.51 10.02 -3.11
N VAL A 76 -21.25 11.10 -2.36
CA VAL A 76 -20.36 11.08 -1.20
C VAL A 76 -21.19 11.37 0.05
N ARG A 77 -21.25 10.42 0.97
CA ARG A 77 -21.90 10.61 2.28
C ARG A 77 -20.84 10.91 3.32
N ILE A 78 -21.08 11.96 4.10
CA ILE A 78 -20.13 12.44 5.10
C ILE A 78 -20.66 12.11 6.49
N SER A 79 -19.85 11.42 7.27
CA SER A 79 -20.11 11.19 8.69
C SER A 79 -18.89 11.60 9.52
N LYS A 80 -19.11 11.72 10.83
CA LYS A 80 -18.06 12.05 11.81
C LYS A 80 -18.14 11.05 12.94
N ASP A 81 -16.98 10.58 13.37
CA ASP A 81 -16.85 9.66 14.49
C ASP A 81 -15.62 10.00 15.33
N SER A 82 -15.40 9.27 16.42
CA SER A 82 -14.21 9.33 17.27
C SER A 82 -13.90 7.94 17.80
N ILE A 83 -12.79 7.36 17.33
CA ILE A 83 -12.32 6.03 17.75
C ILE A 83 -11.02 6.23 18.52
N ASN A 84 -10.91 5.70 19.75
CA ASN A 84 -9.73 5.87 20.60
C ASN A 84 -9.22 7.32 20.71
N ASP A 85 -10.14 8.26 20.96
CA ASP A 85 -9.85 9.71 21.01
C ASP A 85 -9.29 10.32 19.70
N VAL A 86 -9.33 9.59 18.59
CA VAL A 86 -9.01 10.08 17.26
C VAL A 86 -10.31 10.54 16.58
N PRO A 87 -10.58 11.86 16.49
CA PRO A 87 -11.76 12.35 15.81
C PRO A 87 -11.59 12.23 14.29
N LEU A 88 -12.54 11.60 13.62
CA LEU A 88 -12.52 11.33 12.18
C LEU A 88 -13.64 12.07 11.45
N THR A 89 -13.38 12.40 10.19
CA THR A 89 -14.39 12.67 9.15
C THR A 89 -14.28 11.56 8.13
N ILE A 90 -15.40 10.90 7.83
CA ILE A 90 -15.47 9.74 6.95
C ILE A 90 -16.30 10.14 5.72
N TYR A 91 -15.72 9.96 4.54
CA TYR A 91 -16.35 10.22 3.25
C TYR A 91 -16.61 8.85 2.58
N SER A 92 -17.83 8.33 2.72
CA SER A 92 -18.24 7.09 2.05
C SER A 92 -18.46 7.34 0.57
N LEU A 93 -17.80 6.55 -0.28
CA LEU A 93 -17.75 6.72 -1.73
C LEU A 93 -18.74 5.74 -2.39
N ILE A 94 -19.92 6.23 -2.76
CA ILE A 94 -21.03 5.37 -3.19
C ILE A 94 -21.14 5.41 -4.70
N ASN A 95 -21.00 4.24 -5.35
CA ASN A 95 -21.14 4.08 -6.79
C ASN A 95 -20.32 5.09 -7.61
N LEU A 96 -19.06 5.30 -7.21
CA LEU A 96 -18.09 6.16 -7.88
C LEU A 96 -16.98 5.33 -8.53
N LYS A 97 -16.35 5.89 -9.55
CA LYS A 97 -15.12 5.35 -10.16
C LYS A 97 -13.93 6.24 -9.83
N ALA A 98 -12.79 5.63 -9.56
CA ALA A 98 -11.55 6.34 -9.29
C ALA A 98 -10.77 6.66 -10.57
N GLU A 99 -10.09 7.79 -10.61
CA GLU A 99 -9.13 8.17 -11.66
C GLU A 99 -7.97 8.94 -11.02
N LEU A 100 -6.74 8.78 -11.51
CA LEU A 100 -5.68 9.74 -11.17
C LEU A 100 -5.72 10.93 -12.12
N MET A 101 -5.41 12.12 -11.59
CA MET A 101 -5.32 13.37 -12.35
C MET A 101 -4.18 14.25 -11.82
N PHE A 102 -3.64 15.13 -12.66
CA PHE A 102 -2.63 16.12 -12.28
C PHE A 102 -3.24 17.51 -12.06
N ASP A 103 -4.29 17.82 -12.80
CA ASP A 103 -5.05 19.06 -12.64
C ASP A 103 -6.11 18.91 -11.56
N LEU A 104 -6.54 20.03 -10.98
CA LEU A 104 -7.72 20.03 -10.12
C LEU A 104 -9.00 19.94 -10.97
N PRO A 105 -10.07 19.36 -10.43
CA PRO A 105 -11.39 19.44 -11.03
C PRO A 105 -11.76 20.90 -11.32
N SER A 106 -12.29 21.17 -12.52
CA SER A 106 -12.98 22.44 -12.74
C SER A 106 -14.17 22.53 -11.78
N LYS A 107 -14.41 23.70 -11.19
CA LYS A 107 -15.59 23.91 -10.32
C LYS A 107 -16.91 23.63 -11.03
N ASN A 108 -16.91 23.71 -12.35
CA ASN A 108 -18.07 23.43 -13.20
C ASN A 108 -18.19 21.95 -13.63
N ASP A 109 -17.18 21.11 -13.35
CA ASP A 109 -17.26 19.68 -13.65
C ASP A 109 -18.11 18.99 -12.58
N SER A 110 -19.39 18.78 -12.86
CA SER A 110 -20.34 18.09 -11.97
C SER A 110 -20.13 16.58 -11.89
N THR A 111 -19.20 16.01 -12.67
CA THR A 111 -18.95 14.56 -12.66
C THR A 111 -18.03 14.13 -11.53
N ILE A 112 -17.28 15.06 -10.92
CA ILE A 112 -16.31 14.77 -9.85
C ILE A 112 -16.95 14.99 -8.48
N PHE A 113 -17.06 13.94 -7.69
CA PHE A 113 -17.68 14.02 -6.36
C PHE A 113 -16.67 14.27 -5.25
N LEU A 114 -15.43 13.81 -5.42
CA LEU A 114 -14.35 14.04 -4.47
C LEU A 114 -13.01 13.95 -5.19
N ALA A 115 -12.07 14.83 -4.86
CA ALA A 115 -10.67 14.69 -5.24
C ALA A 115 -9.76 15.07 -4.08
N VAL A 116 -8.75 14.23 -3.84
CA VAL A 116 -7.75 14.39 -2.77
C VAL A 116 -6.37 14.10 -3.32
N GLN A 117 -5.36 14.79 -2.78
CA GLN A 117 -3.98 14.54 -3.19
C GLN A 117 -3.57 13.09 -2.89
N ALA A 118 -2.99 12.42 -3.89
CA ALA A 118 -2.74 10.98 -3.85
C ALA A 118 -1.32 10.63 -3.37
N ALA A 119 -0.32 10.70 -4.26
CA ALA A 119 1.05 10.32 -3.96
C ALA A 119 1.87 11.51 -3.42
N ASP A 120 2.77 11.22 -2.49
CA ASP A 120 3.70 12.22 -1.96
C ASP A 120 4.65 12.74 -3.02
N ILE A 121 5.11 13.98 -2.84
CA ILE A 121 6.08 14.63 -3.71
C ILE A 121 7.36 14.86 -2.94
N ARG A 122 8.47 14.58 -3.60
CA ARG A 122 9.81 14.77 -3.05
C ARG A 122 10.13 16.26 -2.92
N ARG A 123 10.64 16.66 -1.75
CA ARG A 123 11.04 18.05 -1.50
C ARG A 123 12.27 18.48 -2.32
N ASP A 124 13.20 17.56 -2.56
CA ASP A 124 14.49 17.85 -3.16
C ASP A 124 14.43 18.03 -4.68
N ASN A 125 13.66 17.20 -5.38
CA ASN A 125 13.56 17.25 -6.85
C ASN A 125 12.14 17.47 -7.39
N LYS A 126 11.14 17.59 -6.51
CA LYS A 126 9.72 17.80 -6.87
C LYS A 126 9.12 16.66 -7.70
N GLU A 127 9.74 15.49 -7.75
CA GLU A 127 9.18 14.32 -8.42
C GLU A 127 8.22 13.55 -7.50
N ILE A 128 7.35 12.75 -8.08
CA ILE A 128 6.47 11.85 -7.32
C ILE A 128 7.31 10.81 -6.59
N LEU A 129 7.06 10.63 -5.30
CA LEU A 129 7.76 9.68 -4.45
C LEU A 129 7.15 8.28 -4.58
N GLY A 130 7.91 7.37 -5.18
CA GLY A 130 7.53 5.97 -5.33
C GLY A 130 7.14 5.62 -6.76
N ASP A 131 6.89 4.34 -7.03
CA ASP A 131 6.34 3.91 -8.32
C ASP A 131 5.00 4.60 -8.56
N TYR A 132 4.84 5.15 -9.77
CA TYR A 132 3.63 5.83 -10.20
C TYR A 132 3.34 5.52 -11.67
N VAL A 133 2.15 5.00 -11.95
CA VAL A 133 1.65 4.68 -13.29
C VAL A 133 0.39 5.48 -13.55
N PHE A 134 0.35 6.13 -14.71
CA PHE A 134 -0.77 6.95 -15.16
C PHE A 134 -1.20 6.49 -16.55
N LYS A 135 -2.41 5.93 -16.67
CA LYS A 135 -2.96 5.41 -17.94
C LYS A 135 -1.94 4.51 -18.65
N GLY A 136 -1.51 3.46 -17.94
CA GLY A 136 -0.53 2.49 -18.41
C GLY A 136 0.92 2.99 -18.52
N LYS A 137 1.18 4.29 -18.38
CA LYS A 137 2.53 4.86 -18.49
C LYS A 137 3.18 5.02 -17.13
N GLN A 138 4.34 4.39 -16.92
CA GLN A 138 5.14 4.62 -15.72
C GLN A 138 5.80 6.02 -15.76
N LEU A 139 5.52 6.83 -14.74
CA LEU A 139 6.02 8.21 -14.61
C LEU A 139 7.06 8.38 -13.51
N SER A 140 7.07 7.51 -12.50
CA SER A 140 8.08 7.52 -11.43
C SER A 140 8.41 6.10 -10.99
N THR A 141 9.57 5.96 -10.32
CA THR A 141 10.08 4.70 -9.78
C THR A 141 10.44 4.85 -8.31
N GLY A 142 10.09 3.87 -7.48
CA GLY A 142 10.56 3.80 -6.09
C GLY A 142 9.76 2.84 -5.22
N LYS A 143 10.47 1.95 -4.53
CA LYS A 143 9.86 0.85 -3.75
C LYS A 143 9.95 1.02 -2.24
N ARG A 144 10.32 2.22 -1.75
CA ARG A 144 10.47 2.47 -0.32
C ARG A 144 9.16 2.27 0.46
N LYS A 145 8.03 2.59 -0.18
CA LYS A 145 6.69 2.42 0.38
C LYS A 145 6.04 1.21 -0.28
N ILE A 146 5.64 0.25 0.54
CA ILE A 146 5.21 -1.06 0.05
C ILE A 146 3.70 -1.13 -0.18
N GLY A 147 2.92 -0.27 0.47
CA GLY A 147 1.50 -0.13 0.21
C GLY A 147 1.25 0.43 -1.18
N TYR A 148 0.16 0.00 -1.81
CA TYR A 148 -0.22 0.47 -3.14
C TYR A 148 -1.72 0.74 -3.25
N CYS A 149 -2.06 1.59 -4.20
CA CYS A 149 -3.39 1.66 -4.80
C CYS A 149 -3.24 1.39 -6.30
N ALA A 150 -4.00 0.41 -6.79
CA ALA A 150 -4.13 0.06 -8.19
C ALA A 150 -5.54 0.41 -8.64
N ILE A 151 -5.67 1.02 -9.83
CA ILE A 151 -6.96 1.38 -10.40
C ILE A 151 -7.05 0.82 -11.82
N ILE A 152 -8.02 -0.06 -12.05
CA ILE A 152 -8.34 -0.63 -13.36
C ILE A 152 -9.82 -0.36 -13.64
N ASP A 153 -10.14 0.25 -14.78
CA ASP A 153 -11.50 0.60 -15.18
C ASP A 153 -12.31 1.37 -14.13
N GLY A 154 -11.60 2.11 -13.27
CA GLY A 154 -12.21 2.89 -12.18
C GLY A 154 -12.35 2.16 -10.85
N ASN A 155 -12.02 0.88 -10.80
CA ASN A 155 -12.10 0.05 -9.60
C ASN A 155 -10.79 0.13 -8.81
N VAL A 156 -10.89 0.36 -7.51
CA VAL A 156 -9.74 0.49 -6.62
C VAL A 156 -9.41 -0.86 -5.98
N SER A 157 -8.14 -1.23 -6.01
CA SER A 157 -7.59 -2.30 -5.19
C SER A 157 -6.45 -1.77 -4.33
N LEU A 158 -6.47 -2.14 -3.05
CA LEU A 158 -5.48 -1.74 -2.06
C LEU A 158 -4.74 -2.98 -1.56
N GLY A 159 -3.45 -2.82 -1.30
CA GLY A 159 -2.64 -3.91 -0.78
C GLY A 159 -1.21 -3.48 -0.48
N VAL A 160 -0.37 -4.47 -0.23
CA VAL A 160 1.08 -4.33 -0.10
C VAL A 160 1.74 -5.18 -1.16
N SER A 161 2.79 -4.67 -1.79
CA SER A 161 3.56 -5.47 -2.75
C SER A 161 5.01 -5.05 -2.76
N LEU A 162 5.91 -6.03 -2.70
CA LEU A 162 7.37 -5.84 -2.82
C LEU A 162 7.88 -5.98 -4.27
N ASN A 163 7.07 -6.59 -5.13
CA ASN A 163 7.42 -6.84 -6.53
C ASN A 163 6.75 -5.80 -7.46
N ASP A 164 6.82 -6.06 -8.75
CA ASP A 164 6.28 -5.18 -9.78
C ASP A 164 5.00 -5.72 -10.43
N GLU A 165 4.47 -6.89 -10.04
CA GLU A 165 3.40 -7.56 -10.79
C GLU A 165 2.12 -6.75 -10.87
N VAL A 166 1.63 -6.21 -9.74
CA VAL A 166 0.43 -5.36 -9.72
C VAL A 166 0.65 -4.10 -10.57
N LYS A 167 1.84 -3.50 -10.47
CA LYS A 167 2.22 -2.33 -11.26
C LYS A 167 2.27 -2.66 -12.76
N ASP A 168 2.87 -3.77 -13.12
CA ASP A 168 3.01 -4.24 -14.50
C ASP A 168 1.66 -4.63 -15.09
N TYR A 169 0.75 -5.17 -14.27
CA TYR A 169 -0.64 -5.39 -14.63
C TYR A 169 -1.36 -4.05 -14.95
N CYS A 170 -1.17 -3.02 -14.11
CA CYS A 170 -1.70 -1.69 -14.40
C CYS A 170 -1.11 -1.09 -15.69
N ILE A 171 0.18 -1.31 -15.96
CA ILE A 171 0.83 -0.90 -17.21
C ILE A 171 0.16 -1.58 -18.41
N ALA A 172 0.02 -2.91 -18.36
CA ALA A 172 -0.53 -3.72 -19.44
C ALA A 172 -2.01 -3.41 -19.72
N ASN A 173 -2.78 -3.00 -18.71
CA ASN A 173 -4.22 -2.76 -18.81
C ASN A 173 -4.60 -1.27 -18.82
N ASN A 174 -3.65 -0.38 -19.18
CA ASN A 174 -3.89 1.07 -19.26
C ASN A 174 -4.46 1.70 -17.96
N GLY A 175 -4.13 1.09 -16.82
CA GLY A 175 -4.63 1.49 -15.52
C GLY A 175 -3.75 2.52 -14.81
N TYR A 176 -3.97 2.64 -13.52
CA TYR A 176 -3.20 3.52 -12.62
C TYR A 176 -2.60 2.72 -11.47
N PHE A 177 -1.49 3.23 -10.94
CA PHE A 177 -0.83 2.63 -9.80
C PHE A 177 -0.05 3.71 -9.05
N PHE A 178 -0.09 3.71 -7.72
CA PHE A 178 0.85 4.50 -6.94
C PHE A 178 1.17 3.86 -5.60
N ARG A 179 2.39 4.09 -5.11
CA ARG A 179 2.86 3.58 -3.82
C ARG A 179 2.69 4.57 -2.69
N GLN A 180 2.33 4.06 -1.51
CA GLN A 180 2.14 4.85 -0.31
C GLN A 180 2.33 4.00 0.96
N TYR A 181 2.37 4.62 2.13
CA TYR A 181 2.45 3.88 3.40
C TYR A 181 1.19 3.02 3.55
N ALA A 182 1.33 1.70 3.72
CA ALA A 182 0.23 0.85 4.13
C ALA A 182 -0.09 1.15 5.60
N LEU A 183 -1.37 1.24 5.96
CA LEU A 183 -1.81 1.59 7.31
C LEU A 183 -2.49 0.39 7.98
N VAL A 184 -3.41 -0.24 7.26
CA VAL A 184 -4.14 -1.43 7.67
C VAL A 184 -4.17 -2.37 6.48
N ILE A 185 -3.91 -3.66 6.68
CA ILE A 185 -4.01 -4.70 5.66
C ILE A 185 -4.60 -5.93 6.31
N ASP A 186 -5.64 -6.50 5.70
CA ASP A 186 -6.43 -7.60 6.25
C ASP A 186 -6.90 -7.35 7.71
N GLY A 187 -7.22 -6.10 8.03
CA GLY A 187 -7.65 -5.65 9.37
C GLY A 187 -6.51 -5.39 10.36
N GLU A 188 -5.26 -5.65 9.98
CA GLU A 188 -4.10 -5.54 10.86
C GLU A 188 -3.29 -4.27 10.60
N VAL A 189 -2.93 -3.56 11.67
CA VAL A 189 -2.13 -2.33 11.60
C VAL A 189 -0.72 -2.64 11.10
N GLN A 190 -0.27 -1.85 10.12
CA GLN A 190 1.05 -1.99 9.50
C GLN A 190 2.09 -1.09 10.18
N GLU A 191 3.30 -1.61 10.38
CA GLU A 191 4.39 -0.84 10.98
C GLU A 191 4.87 0.26 10.03
N ASN A 192 4.98 1.49 10.55
CA ASN A 192 5.44 2.64 9.79
C ASN A 192 6.42 3.52 10.58
N GLN A 193 7.40 4.08 9.87
CA GLN A 193 8.45 4.92 10.47
C GLN A 193 8.20 6.43 10.33
N LEU A 194 7.04 6.84 9.81
CA LEU A 194 6.73 8.26 9.63
C LEU A 194 6.52 8.94 10.98
N LYS A 195 7.42 9.85 11.33
CA LYS A 195 7.40 10.57 12.62
C LYS A 195 6.54 11.83 12.57
N GLY A 196 6.15 12.29 13.76
CA GLY A 196 5.42 13.53 13.97
C GLY A 196 3.90 13.34 13.90
N LYS A 197 3.18 14.38 14.33
CA LYS A 197 1.72 14.43 14.27
C LYS A 197 1.27 15.36 13.14
N ALA A 198 0.28 14.98 12.37
CA ALA A 198 -0.32 15.78 11.30
C ALA A 198 -1.79 15.39 11.14
N VAL A 199 -2.60 16.22 10.47
CA VAL A 199 -3.89 15.74 9.95
C VAL A 199 -3.58 14.57 9.01
N ARG A 200 -4.20 13.42 9.24
CA ARG A 200 -3.95 12.19 8.49
C ARG A 200 -5.11 11.94 7.55
N ARG A 201 -4.81 11.36 6.39
CA ARG A 201 -5.79 10.98 5.39
C ARG A 201 -5.48 9.57 4.90
N ALA A 202 -6.51 8.77 4.68
CA ALA A 202 -6.39 7.44 4.11
C ALA A 202 -7.39 7.25 2.96
N LEU A 203 -7.00 6.41 2.00
CA LEU A 203 -7.92 5.68 1.15
C LEU A 203 -8.11 4.32 1.80
N ALA A 204 -9.35 4.00 2.14
CA ALA A 204 -9.70 2.84 2.95
C ALA A 204 -10.79 2.01 2.28
N LYS A 205 -10.79 0.71 2.58
CA LYS A 205 -11.75 -0.28 2.11
C LYS A 205 -12.27 -1.09 3.30
N GLN A 206 -13.57 -1.32 3.35
CA GLN A 206 -14.22 -2.24 4.29
C GLN A 206 -15.21 -3.10 3.51
N GLY A 207 -14.91 -4.40 3.38
CA GLY A 207 -15.65 -5.22 2.41
C GLY A 207 -15.40 -4.67 1.00
N ASP A 208 -16.47 -4.37 0.24
CA ASP A 208 -16.36 -3.74 -1.08
C ASP A 208 -16.54 -2.21 -1.05
N ASP A 209 -16.86 -1.65 0.12
CA ASP A 209 -17.09 -0.22 0.29
C ASP A 209 -15.77 0.56 0.37
N LEU A 210 -15.72 1.71 -0.30
CA LEU A 210 -14.57 2.60 -0.33
C LEU A 210 -14.82 3.88 0.46
N TYR A 211 -13.76 4.37 1.12
CA TYR A 211 -13.81 5.56 1.94
C TYR A 211 -12.57 6.42 1.74
N ILE A 212 -12.76 7.75 1.79
CA ILE A 212 -11.69 8.64 2.26
C ILE A 212 -11.93 8.91 3.73
N ILE A 213 -10.91 8.74 4.56
CA ILE A 213 -11.02 9.00 6.00
C ILE A 213 -9.94 10.02 6.39
N GLN A 214 -10.34 11.09 7.07
CA GLN A 214 -9.44 12.16 7.51
C GLN A 214 -9.55 12.38 9.01
N SER A 215 -8.41 12.48 9.71
CA SER A 215 -8.40 12.91 11.11
C SER A 215 -8.71 14.41 11.21
N ARG A 216 -9.53 14.81 12.18
CA ARG A 216 -9.85 16.22 12.45
C ARG A 216 -8.75 16.91 13.27
N ASN A 217 -8.01 16.12 14.04
CA ASN A 217 -6.86 16.56 14.83
C ASN A 217 -5.54 16.11 14.19
N ARG A 218 -4.43 16.64 14.71
CA ARG A 218 -3.09 16.20 14.32
C ARG A 218 -2.75 14.91 15.07
N GLU A 219 -2.59 13.82 14.33
CA GLU A 219 -2.34 12.50 14.90
C GLU A 219 -1.03 11.87 14.43
N SER A 220 -0.49 10.99 15.25
CA SER A 220 0.59 10.12 14.80
C SER A 220 0.04 9.17 13.73
N LEU A 221 0.93 8.61 12.90
CA LEU A 221 0.47 7.65 11.91
C LEU A 221 -0.04 6.36 12.57
N TYR A 222 0.53 6.01 13.73
CA TYR A 222 0.14 4.84 14.52
C TYR A 222 -1.27 4.98 15.08
N ASP A 223 -1.55 6.04 15.86
CA ASP A 223 -2.87 6.26 16.48
C ASP A 223 -3.98 6.32 15.41
N PHE A 224 -3.67 6.95 14.26
CA PHE A 224 -4.60 7.00 13.14
C PHE A 224 -4.84 5.61 12.52
N SER A 225 -3.79 4.78 12.38
CA SER A 225 -3.95 3.43 11.80
C SER A 225 -4.71 2.49 12.74
N GLU A 226 -4.47 2.57 14.05
CA GLU A 226 -5.27 1.85 15.05
C GLU A 226 -6.74 2.26 15.00
N ALA A 227 -7.03 3.56 14.93
CA ALA A 227 -8.40 4.04 14.79
C ALA A 227 -9.10 3.53 13.53
N LEU A 228 -8.37 3.35 12.42
CA LEU A 228 -8.92 2.74 11.20
C LEU A 228 -9.22 1.24 11.40
N ALA A 229 -8.30 0.49 11.99
CA ALA A 229 -8.50 -0.94 12.25
C ALA A 229 -9.69 -1.17 13.20
N ASP A 230 -9.78 -0.39 14.28
CA ASP A 230 -10.88 -0.48 15.25
C ASP A 230 -12.23 0.00 14.71
N LEU A 231 -12.22 0.85 13.67
CA LEU A 231 -13.42 1.20 12.91
C LEU A 231 -13.90 0.03 12.03
N GLY A 232 -13.08 -1.01 11.85
CA GLY A 232 -13.39 -2.20 11.03
C GLY A 232 -12.90 -2.10 9.59
N ILE A 233 -11.99 -1.17 9.27
CA ILE A 233 -11.37 -1.07 7.95
C ILE A 233 -10.48 -2.29 7.69
N SER A 234 -10.66 -2.95 6.55
CA SER A 234 -9.86 -4.13 6.18
C SER A 234 -8.54 -3.73 5.52
N ASP A 235 -8.57 -2.77 4.60
CA ASP A 235 -7.38 -2.31 3.90
C ASP A 235 -7.35 -0.79 3.85
N ALA A 236 -6.21 -0.19 4.17
CA ALA A 236 -6.00 1.24 4.05
C ALA A 236 -4.56 1.56 3.67
N ILE A 237 -4.43 2.52 2.75
CA ILE A 237 -3.17 3.20 2.48
C ILE A 237 -3.29 4.67 2.88
N TYR A 238 -2.18 5.25 3.29
CA TYR A 238 -2.08 6.68 3.55
C TYR A 238 -2.35 7.47 2.26
N LEU A 239 -2.82 8.70 2.39
CA LEU A 239 -2.82 9.71 1.34
C LEU A 239 -2.13 10.96 1.88
N VAL A 240 -1.76 11.89 1.00
CA VAL A 240 -1.13 13.13 1.47
C VAL A 240 -2.10 13.87 2.40
N GLY A 241 -1.67 14.01 3.66
CA GLY A 241 -2.41 14.69 4.73
C GLY A 241 -1.88 16.10 5.00
N GLY A 242 -2.01 16.54 6.26
CA GLY A 242 -1.64 17.89 6.67
C GLY A 242 -2.65 18.91 6.17
N ASP A 243 -2.15 19.94 5.50
CA ASP A 243 -2.94 20.95 4.81
C ASP A 243 -3.19 20.59 3.34
N ALA A 244 -2.92 19.37 2.90
CA ALA A 244 -3.13 18.97 1.52
C ALA A 244 -4.60 19.16 1.08
N TYR A 245 -4.76 19.78 -0.08
CA TYR A 245 -6.05 20.16 -0.62
C TYR A 245 -7.00 18.96 -0.79
N ILE A 246 -8.28 19.21 -0.53
CA ILE A 246 -9.40 18.32 -0.80
C ILE A 246 -10.54 19.15 -1.38
N VAL A 247 -11.22 18.59 -2.38
CA VAL A 247 -12.47 19.11 -2.91
C VAL A 247 -13.51 18.00 -2.93
N TYR A 248 -14.74 18.29 -2.54
CA TYR A 248 -15.81 17.31 -2.53
C TYR A 248 -17.18 17.96 -2.72
N ARG A 249 -18.17 17.16 -3.12
CA ARG A 249 -19.58 17.52 -3.13
C ARG A 249 -20.32 16.68 -2.10
N ASN A 250 -21.07 17.33 -1.23
CA ASN A 250 -22.00 16.64 -0.34
C ASN A 250 -23.28 16.32 -1.14
N ASN A 251 -23.84 15.13 -0.93
CA ASN A 251 -25.08 14.71 -1.56
C ASN A 251 -26.31 15.50 -1.07
N GLU A 252 -26.21 16.25 0.03
CA GLU A 252 -27.34 16.97 0.61
C GLU A 252 -27.67 18.29 -0.12
N ASP A 253 -26.66 18.98 -0.66
CA ASP A 253 -26.83 20.31 -1.27
C ASP A 253 -26.15 20.47 -2.64
N GLU A 254 -25.46 19.41 -3.10
CA GLU A 254 -24.68 19.34 -4.35
C GLU A 254 -23.62 20.46 -4.49
N GLN A 255 -23.33 21.19 -3.40
CA GLN A 255 -22.37 22.29 -3.41
C GLN A 255 -20.95 21.75 -3.41
N LEU A 256 -20.05 22.52 -4.04
CA LEU A 256 -18.63 22.23 -4.03
C LEU A 256 -18.01 22.79 -2.75
N TYR A 257 -17.42 21.90 -1.96
CA TYR A 257 -16.67 22.23 -0.76
C TYR A 257 -15.17 22.05 -1.02
N GLU A 258 -14.37 22.95 -0.46
CA GLU A 258 -12.92 22.94 -0.58
C GLU A 258 -12.32 23.12 0.82
N ASP A 259 -11.28 22.36 1.14
CA ASP A 259 -10.50 22.48 2.37
C ASP A 259 -9.01 22.22 2.08
N GLY A 260 -8.15 22.72 2.95
CA GLY A 260 -6.69 22.68 2.79
C GLY A 260 -6.15 23.80 1.89
N ASP A 261 -4.83 23.74 1.68
CA ASP A 261 -4.05 24.74 0.99
C ASP A 261 -3.77 24.28 -0.45
N ASN A 262 -4.37 24.98 -1.42
CA ASN A 262 -4.08 24.80 -2.84
C ASN A 262 -2.93 25.68 -3.35
N ASN A 263 -2.37 26.56 -2.51
CA ASN A 263 -1.43 27.61 -2.90
C ASN A 263 0.04 27.31 -2.56
N LYS A 264 0.33 26.19 -1.88
CA LYS A 264 1.67 26.00 -1.29
C LYS A 264 2.77 25.53 -2.23
N LEU A 265 2.44 24.87 -3.34
CA LEU A 265 3.45 24.31 -4.25
C LEU A 265 2.90 24.31 -5.69
N ASP A 266 3.43 25.16 -6.57
CA ASP A 266 3.18 25.06 -8.02
C ASP A 266 4.09 23.98 -8.61
N TYR A 267 3.80 22.72 -8.24
CA TYR A 267 4.53 21.56 -8.71
C TYR A 267 3.69 20.83 -9.76
N PRO A 268 4.18 20.68 -11.00
CA PRO A 268 3.44 20.02 -12.07
C PRO A 268 3.19 18.53 -11.81
N THR A 269 3.80 17.98 -10.76
CA THR A 269 3.72 16.59 -10.31
C THR A 269 2.72 16.40 -9.17
N ILE A 270 2.05 17.46 -8.71
CA ILE A 270 0.91 17.31 -7.81
C ILE A 270 -0.13 16.47 -8.53
N ASN A 271 -0.60 15.48 -7.80
CA ASN A 271 -1.47 14.46 -8.35
C ASN A 271 -2.56 14.15 -7.34
N TYR A 272 -3.74 13.88 -7.87
CA TYR A 272 -4.95 13.63 -7.13
C TYR A 272 -5.52 12.28 -7.53
N ILE A 273 -6.19 11.63 -6.58
CA ILE A 273 -7.17 10.60 -6.88
C ILE A 273 -8.54 11.27 -6.83
N ALA A 274 -9.28 11.15 -7.92
CA ALA A 274 -10.62 11.71 -8.07
C ALA A 274 -11.64 10.60 -8.22
N PHE A 275 -12.77 10.76 -7.54
CA PHE A 275 -13.92 9.88 -7.59
C PHE A 275 -15.02 10.54 -8.39
N LYS A 276 -15.42 9.88 -9.47
CA LYS A 276 -16.31 10.42 -10.49
C LYS A 276 -17.56 9.56 -10.59
N LYS A 277 -18.64 10.16 -11.11
CA LYS A 277 -19.86 9.43 -11.48
C LYS A 277 -19.50 8.26 -12.43
N LYS A 278 -20.06 7.08 -12.19
CA LYS A 278 -20.04 6.01 -13.20
C LYS A 278 -20.95 6.47 -14.35
N ASN A 279 -20.43 6.47 -15.58
CA ASN A 279 -21.28 6.74 -16.73
C ASN A 279 -22.08 5.46 -16.98
N ASN A 280 -23.40 5.51 -16.79
CA ASN A 280 -24.28 4.44 -17.23
C ASN A 280 -24.20 4.41 -18.76
N HIS A 281 -23.63 3.34 -19.32
CA HIS A 281 -23.70 3.05 -20.75
C HIS A 281 -24.97 2.28 -21.05
#